data_AF-A0A967HFN0-F1
#
_entry.id   AF-A0A967HFN0-F1
#
_cell.length_a   1.000
_cell.length_b   1.000
_cell.length_c   1.000
_cell.angle_alpha   90.00
_cell.angle_beta   90.00
_cell.angle_gamma   90.00
#
_symmetry.space_group_name_H-M   'P 1'
#
loop_
_entity.id
_entity.type
_entity.pdbx_description
1 polymer ?
#
loop_
_entity_poly.entity_id
_entity_poly.type
_entity_poly.pdbx_seq_one_letter_code
_entity_poly.pdbx_strand_id
1 'polypeptide(L)' 'MPADGISRSVVFEVPAGQDARWWRGNTHTHTTESDGDSSPEVVARWYRDHGYHFLVLS' A
#
# COMPACT_ATOMS: atom_id res chain seq x y z
N MET A 1 3.03 -41.97 17.27
CA MET A 1 2.15 -41.26 16.33
C MET A 1 2.70 -39.85 16.14
N PRO A 2 3.40 -39.51 15.06
CA PRO A 2 3.60 -38.11 14.71
C PRO A 2 2.37 -37.65 13.93
N ALA A 3 1.81 -36.50 14.33
CA ALA A 3 0.78 -35.82 13.57
C ALA A 3 1.48 -35.05 12.44
N ASP A 4 1.39 -35.57 11.22
CA ASP A 4 1.88 -34.89 10.03
C ASP A 4 0.99 -33.65 9.78
N GLY A 5 1.51 -32.48 10.17
CA GLY A 5 0.85 -31.20 9.94
C GLY A 5 0.82 -30.86 8.46
N ILE A 6 -0.37 -30.87 7.86
CA ILE A 6 -0.56 -30.48 6.46
C ILE A 6 -0.44 -28.96 6.35
N SER A 7 0.69 -28.47 5.82
CA SER A 7 0.80 -27.09 5.34
C SER A 7 -0.01 -26.95 4.05
N ARG A 8 -0.98 -26.03 4.02
CA ARG A 8 -1.78 -25.70 2.83
C ARG A 8 -1.43 -24.29 2.36
N SER A 9 -0.88 -24.18 1.16
CA SER A 9 -0.75 -22.91 0.46
C SER A 9 -2.01 -22.63 -0.35
N VAL A 10 -2.61 -21.44 -0.20
CA VAL A 10 -3.67 -20.95 -1.08
C VAL A 10 -3.02 -20.03 -2.11
N VAL A 11 -3.23 -20.33 -3.39
CA VAL A 11 -2.78 -19.48 -4.50
C VAL A 11 -4.00 -18.69 -4.98
N PHE A 12 -3.87 -17.36 -5.03
CA PHE A 12 -4.86 -16.49 -5.65
C PHE A 12 -4.40 -16.17 -7.06
N GLU A 13 -5.20 -16.56 -8.05
CA GLU A 13 -4.99 -16.12 -9.42
C GLU A 13 -5.55 -14.72 -9.56
N VAL A 14 -4.65 -13.73 -9.71
CA VAL A 14 -5.04 -12.35 -10.02
C VAL A 14 -5.06 -12.24 -11.54
N PRO A 15 -6.22 -12.02 -12.18
CA PRO A 15 -6.28 -11.87 -13.62
C PRO A 15 -5.43 -10.68 -14.03
N ALA A 16 -4.34 -10.92 -14.75
CA ALA A 16 -3.61 -9.86 -15.42
C ALA A 16 -4.47 -9.42 -16.60
N GLY A 17 -5.29 -8.37 -16.42
CA GLY A 17 -5.89 -7.68 -17.55
C GLY A 17 -4.77 -7.24 -18.49
N GLN A 18 -4.94 -7.39 -19.80
CA GLN A 18 -3.87 -7.11 -20.77
C GLN A 18 -3.30 -5.69 -20.66
N ASP A 19 -4.09 -4.77 -20.08
CA ASP A 19 -3.73 -3.38 -19.78
C ASP A 19 -3.76 -3.02 -18.28
N ALA A 20 -3.84 -4.02 -17.39
CA ALA A 20 -3.91 -3.77 -15.95
C ALA A 20 -2.55 -3.25 -15.43
N ARG A 21 -2.57 -2.06 -14.82
CA ARG A 21 -1.39 -1.46 -14.18
C ARG A 21 -1.48 -1.61 -12.66
N TRP A 22 -0.37 -2.03 -12.06
CA TRP A 22 -0.20 -1.98 -10.61
C TRP A 22 0.05 -0.55 -10.15
N TRP A 23 -0.74 -0.08 -9.18
CA TRP A 23 -0.61 1.24 -8.59
C TRP A 23 -0.24 1.11 -7.11
N ARG A 24 1.00 1.50 -6.78
CA ARG A 24 1.43 1.72 -5.40
C ARG A 24 0.81 2.99 -4.84
N GLY A 25 0.21 2.95 -3.65
CA GLY A 25 -0.30 4.14 -2.97
C GLY A 25 -0.38 3.96 -1.45
N ASN A 26 -0.66 5.04 -0.72
CA ASN A 26 -1.02 5.00 0.70
C ASN A 26 -2.49 5.43 0.86
N THR A 27 -3.26 4.63 1.57
CA THR A 27 -4.70 4.80 1.80
C THR A 27 -5.04 5.62 3.05
N HIS A 28 -4.08 5.91 3.92
CA HIS A 28 -4.29 6.63 5.19
C HIS A 28 -3.00 7.31 5.65
N THR A 29 -2.98 8.64 5.72
CA THR A 29 -1.79 9.39 6.17
C THR A 29 -2.19 10.67 6.90
N HIS A 30 -1.60 10.86 8.07
CA HIS A 30 -1.78 12.05 8.89
C HIS A 30 -0.75 13.13 8.54
N THR A 31 -1.12 14.39 8.79
CA THR A 31 -0.27 15.57 8.57
C THR A 31 -0.39 16.49 9.78
N THR A 32 0.29 17.63 9.77
CA THR A 32 0.13 18.67 10.81
C THR A 32 -1.29 19.23 10.92
N GLU A 33 -2.18 18.97 9.96
CA GLU A 33 -3.61 19.34 10.03
C GLU A 33 -4.42 18.41 10.96
N SER A 34 -3.77 17.40 11.54
CA SER A 34 -4.32 16.52 12.57
C SER A 34 -3.25 16.24 13.64
N ASP A 35 -2.69 15.02 13.66
CA ASP A 35 -1.71 14.53 14.65
C ASP A 35 -0.41 14.01 13.99
N GLY A 36 -0.17 14.37 12.73
CA GLY A 36 1.08 14.11 12.02
C GLY A 36 2.19 15.13 12.33
N ASP A 37 3.41 14.84 11.86
CA ASP A 37 4.62 15.61 12.17
C ASP A 37 5.12 16.51 11.01
N SER A 38 4.48 16.42 9.85
CA SER A 38 4.91 17.05 8.62
C SER A 38 3.72 17.67 7.88
N SER A 39 3.95 18.79 7.18
CA SER A 39 2.89 19.47 6.44
C SER A 39 2.37 18.62 5.27
N PRO A 40 1.12 18.83 4.81
CA PRO A 40 0.57 18.15 3.63
C PRO A 40 1.50 18.18 2.40
N GLU A 41 2.17 19.30 2.14
CA GLU A 41 3.06 19.48 1.00
C GLU A 41 4.33 18.63 1.13
N VAL A 42 4.92 18.57 2.33
CA VAL A 42 6.11 17.75 2.61
C VAL A 42 5.78 16.27 2.43
N VAL A 43 4.66 15.83 2.99
CA VAL A 43 4.18 14.44 2.89
C VAL A 43 3.88 14.08 1.44
N ALA A 44 3.11 14.90 0.71
CA ALA A 44 2.79 14.66 -0.69
C ALA A 44 4.03 14.60 -1.58
N ARG A 45 5.00 15.50 -1.37
CA ARG A 45 6.29 15.48 -2.06
C ARG A 45 7.05 14.19 -1.77
N TRP A 46 7.12 13.77 -0.51
CA TRP A 46 7.81 12.54 -0.14
C TRP A 46 7.22 11.35 -0.89
N TYR A 47 5.90 11.15 -0.88
CA TYR A 47 5.27 10.03 -1.57
C TYR A 47 5.51 10.03 -3.09
N ARG A 48 5.40 11.20 -3.73
CA ARG A 48 5.71 11.35 -5.15
C ARG A 48 7.16 10.99 -5.47
N ASP A 49 8.10 11.53 -4.71
CA ASP A 49 9.53 11.32 -4.93
C ASP A 49 9.94 9.85 -4.65
N HIS A 50 9.10 9.06 -3.94
CA HIS A 50 9.27 7.62 -3.68
C HIS A 50 8.42 6.70 -4.59
N GLY A 51 7.89 7.23 -5.69
CA GLY A 51 7.20 6.43 -6.72
C GLY A 51 5.83 5.90 -6.29
N TYR A 52 5.18 6.57 -5.34
CA TYR A 52 3.76 6.34 -5.08
C TYR A 52 2.92 7.08 -6.12
N HIS A 53 1.85 6.44 -6.54
CA HIS A 53 0.96 6.92 -7.58
C HIS A 53 -0.25 7.65 -7.00
N PHE A 54 -0.61 7.33 -5.75
CA PHE A 54 -1.66 8.03 -5.02
C PHE A 54 -1.34 8.09 -3.53
N LEU A 55 -1.93 9.08 -2.87
CA LEU A 55 -1.83 9.33 -1.44
C LEU A 55 -3.19 9.84 -0.96
N VAL A 56 -3.65 9.33 0.18
CA VAL A 56 -4.82 9.82 0.89
C VAL A 56 -4.38 10.50 2.19
N LEU A 57 -4.78 11.75 2.37
CA LEU A 57 -4.63 12.49 3.62
C LEU A 57 -5.93 12.37 4.43
N SER A 58 -5.82 12.20 5.74
CA SER A 58 -6.95 11.92 6.65
C SER A 58 -6.92 12.76 7.92
#